data_AF-A0A6B3D0V2-F1
#
_entry.id   AF-A0A6B3D0V2-F1
#
_cell.length_a   1.000
_cell.length_b   1.000
_cell.length_c   1.000
_cell.angle_alpha   90.00
_cell.angle_beta   90.00
_cell.angle_gamma   90.00
#
_symmetry.space_group_name_H-M   'P 1'
#
loop_
_entity.id
_entity.type
_entity.pdbx_description
1 polymer ?
#
loop_
_entity_poly.entity_id
_entity_poly.type
_entity_poly.pdbx_seq_one_letter_code
_entity_poly.pdbx_strand_id
1 'polypeptide(L)'
;DARRVEKWLAGQSAGGYRRSDTDELHRRKAEIAEELAHWREVIAEAERRGFKVWGPDDFQKGDFVNCGGTWYQVQRVNKKTLT
;
A
#
# COMPACT_ATOMS: atom_id res chain seq x y z
N ASP A 1 14.72 38.09 -4.59
CA ASP A 1 14.54 38.38 -6.02
C ASP A 1 13.11 38.03 -6.43
N ALA A 2 12.28 39.03 -6.70
CA ALA A 2 10.82 38.89 -6.83
C ALA A 2 10.39 38.08 -8.08
N ARG A 3 11.20 38.11 -9.15
CA ARG A 3 10.94 37.34 -10.38
C ARG A 3 10.94 35.83 -10.16
N ARG A 4 11.75 35.31 -9.24
CA ARG A 4 11.78 33.88 -8.91
C ARG A 4 10.50 33.43 -8.21
N VAL A 5 9.88 34.31 -7.42
CA VAL A 5 8.62 34.05 -6.71
C VAL A 5 7.44 34.10 -7.68
N GLU A 6 7.40 35.06 -8.59
CA GLU A 6 6.39 35.11 -9.66
C GLU A 6 6.43 33.87 -10.56
N LYS A 7 7.62 33.36 -10.89
CA LYS A 7 7.77 32.13 -11.70
C LYS A 7 7.28 30.87 -10.96
N TRP A 8 7.38 30.86 -9.63
CA TRP A 8 6.82 29.81 -8.78
C TRP A 8 5.29 29.88 -8.72
N LEU A 9 4.73 31.08 -8.55
CA LEU A 9 3.28 31.31 -8.52
C LEU A 9 2.62 31.07 -9.89
N ALA A 10 3.33 31.30 -10.99
CA ALA A 10 2.89 30.99 -12.35
C ALA A 10 2.95 29.49 -12.71
N GLY A 11 3.28 28.60 -11.76
CA GLY A 11 3.31 27.16 -11.98
C GLY A 11 4.45 26.67 -12.87
N GLN A 12 5.51 27.47 -13.05
CA GLN A 12 6.71 27.13 -13.83
C GLN A 12 7.94 26.95 -12.93
N SER A 13 7.76 26.31 -11.78
CA SER A 13 8.88 25.79 -10.99
C SER A 13 9.59 24.68 -11.76
N ALA A 14 10.92 24.69 -11.79
CA ALA A 14 11.80 23.80 -12.55
C ALA A 14 11.82 22.32 -12.05
N GLY A 15 10.71 21.84 -11.50
CA GLY A 15 10.42 20.47 -11.16
C GLY A 15 8.93 20.27 -11.38
N GLY A 16 8.58 19.62 -12.49
CA GLY A 16 7.25 19.63 -13.09
C GLY A 16 6.21 18.86 -12.29
N TYR A 17 5.75 19.42 -11.18
CA TYR A 17 4.51 19.00 -10.54
C TYR A 17 3.43 20.05 -10.84
N ARG A 18 2.71 19.84 -11.94
CA ARG A 18 1.51 20.61 -12.25
C ARG A 18 0.36 20.04 -11.43
N ARG A 19 -0.29 20.88 -10.65
CA ARG A 19 -1.46 20.57 -9.80
C ARG A 19 -2.74 20.30 -10.62
N SER A 20 -2.63 19.57 -11.74
CA SER A 20 -3.70 19.39 -12.75
C SER A 20 -4.27 17.97 -12.87
N ASP A 21 -3.86 17.00 -12.05
CA ASP A 21 -4.36 15.61 -12.13
C ASP A 21 -5.29 15.23 -10.96
N THR A 22 -6.02 16.17 -10.38
CA THR A 22 -6.97 15.82 -9.30
C THR A 22 -7.99 14.78 -9.75
N ASP A 23 -8.53 14.93 -10.97
CA ASP A 23 -9.52 13.99 -11.52
C ASP A 23 -8.90 12.60 -11.82
N GLU A 24 -7.67 12.55 -12.33
CA GLU A 24 -6.96 11.29 -12.54
C GLU A 24 -6.64 10.59 -11.22
N LEU A 25 -6.20 11.35 -10.20
CA LEU A 25 -5.97 10.82 -8.85
C LEU A 25 -7.26 10.29 -8.23
N HIS A 26 -8.39 10.98 -8.44
CA HIS A 26 -9.70 10.51 -8.00
C HIS A 26 -10.14 9.23 -8.72
N ARG A 27 -9.93 9.13 -10.04
CA ARG A 27 -10.19 7.90 -10.81
C ARG A 27 -9.34 6.75 -10.28
N ARG A 28 -8.02 6.92 -10.18
CA ARG A 28 -7.11 5.88 -9.66
C ARG A 28 -7.47 5.45 -8.25
N LYS A 29 -7.91 6.39 -7.40
CA LYS A 29 -8.40 6.08 -6.04
C LYS A 29 -9.66 5.21 -6.08
N ALA A 30 -10.59 5.49 -6.99
CA ALA A 30 -11.81 4.69 -7.16
C ALA A 30 -11.48 3.27 -7.65
N GLU A 31 -10.61 3.15 -8.65
CA GLU A 31 -10.14 1.85 -9.17
C GLU A 31 -9.49 1.00 -8.07
N ILE A 32 -8.58 1.58 -7.27
CA ILE A 32 -7.95 0.88 -6.15
C ILE A 32 -8.99 0.49 -5.07
N ALA A 33 -10.01 1.32 -4.84
CA ALA A 33 -11.05 1.02 -3.87
C ALA A 33 -11.92 -0.17 -4.31
N GLU A 34 -12.24 -0.25 -5.61
CA GLU A 34 -12.94 -1.39 -6.21
C GLU A 34 -12.10 -2.67 -6.12
N GLU A 35 -10.81 -2.58 -6.45
CA GLU A 35 -9.89 -3.72 -6.34
C GLU A 35 -9.78 -4.21 -4.89
N LEU A 36 -9.66 -3.29 -3.93
CA LEU A 36 -9.66 -3.62 -2.52
C LEU A 36 -10.98 -4.27 -2.07
N ALA A 37 -12.13 -3.81 -2.57
CA ALA A 37 -13.42 -4.41 -2.24
C ALA A 37 -13.52 -5.85 -2.77
N HIS A 38 -13.11 -6.06 -4.02
CA HIS A 38 -13.05 -7.39 -4.63
C HIS A 38 -12.16 -8.35 -3.83
N TRP A 39 -10.93 -7.94 -3.51
CA TRP A 39 -10.01 -8.80 -2.75
C TRP A 39 -10.51 -9.09 -1.34
N ARG A 40 -11.20 -8.14 -0.69
CA ARG A 40 -11.83 -8.39 0.61
C ARG A 40 -12.93 -9.45 0.54
N GLU A 41 -13.72 -9.46 -0.52
CA GLU A 41 -14.73 -10.50 -0.75
C GLU A 41 -14.09 -11.86 -0.99
N VAL A 42 -13.04 -11.92 -1.83
CA VAL A 42 -12.28 -13.14 -2.09
C VAL A 42 -11.69 -13.70 -0.80
N ILE A 43 -11.13 -12.84 0.05
CA ILE A 43 -10.58 -13.22 1.36
C ILE A 43 -11.69 -13.76 2.27
N ALA A 44 -12.83 -13.08 2.37
CA ALA A 44 -13.95 -13.53 3.20
C ALA A 44 -14.51 -14.88 2.73
N GLU A 45 -14.57 -15.12 1.42
CA GLU A 45 -14.93 -16.41 0.85
C GLU A 45 -13.88 -17.48 1.16
N ALA A 46 -12.59 -17.14 1.11
CA ALA A 46 -11.51 -18.05 1.50
C ALA A 46 -11.60 -18.43 2.99
N GLU A 47 -11.89 -17.47 3.87
CA GLU A 47 -12.13 -17.73 5.30
C GLU A 47 -13.32 -18.66 5.53
N ARG A 48 -14.44 -18.46 4.80
CA ARG A 48 -15.59 -19.38 4.83
C ARG A 48 -15.24 -20.80 4.41
N ARG A 49 -14.34 -20.95 3.44
CA ARG A 49 -13.82 -22.25 2.99
C ARG A 49 -12.82 -22.87 3.96
N GLY A 50 -12.51 -22.21 5.08
CA GLY A 50 -11.58 -22.68 6.10
C GLY A 50 -10.12 -22.31 5.82
N PHE A 51 -9.85 -21.41 4.87
CA PHE A 51 -8.51 -20.91 4.63
C PHE A 51 -8.14 -19.87 5.70
N LYS A 52 -7.08 -20.16 6.47
CA LYS A 52 -6.57 -19.23 7.49
C LYS A 52 -5.88 -18.05 6.80
N VAL A 53 -6.44 -16.86 7.00
CA VAL A 53 -5.80 -15.59 6.63
C VAL A 53 -4.84 -15.21 7.75
N TRP A 54 -3.58 -14.99 7.38
CA TRP A 54 -2.51 -14.62 8.31
C TRP A 54 -2.36 -13.10 8.33
N GLY A 55 -2.57 -12.49 9.50
CA GLY A 55 -2.34 -11.09 9.77
C GLY A 55 -1.05 -10.85 10.57
N PRO A 56 -0.64 -9.59 10.75
CA PRO A 56 0.51 -9.26 11.59
C PRO A 56 0.32 -9.67 13.06
N ASP A 57 -0.92 -9.74 13.55
CA ASP A 57 -1.26 -10.15 14.92
C ASP A 57 -1.06 -11.66 15.15
N ASP A 58 -0.94 -12.46 14.08
CA ASP A 58 -0.66 -13.89 14.17
C ASP A 58 0.85 -14.19 14.33
N PHE A 59 1.73 -13.17 14.28
CA PHE A 59 3.18 -13.36 14.36
C PHE A 59 3.80 -12.59 15.52
N GLN A 60 4.79 -13.22 16.16
CA GLN A 60 5.64 -12.61 17.17
C GLN A 60 7.11 -12.64 16.74
N LYS A 61 7.89 -11.73 17.31
CA LYS A 61 9.35 -11.77 17.15
C LYS A 61 9.87 -13.07 17.74
N GLY A 62 10.60 -13.83 16.94
CA GLY A 62 11.15 -15.13 17.29
C GLY A 62 10.42 -16.31 16.66
N ASP A 63 9.23 -16.11 16.09
CA ASP A 63 8.49 -17.17 15.41
C ASP A 63 9.18 -17.62 14.12
N PHE A 64 8.92 -18.86 13.71
CA PHE A 64 9.40 -19.41 12.45
C PHE A 64 8.27 -19.51 11.44
N VAL A 65 8.49 -18.93 10.26
CA VAL A 65 7.53 -18.95 9.14
C VAL A 65 8.11 -19.76 7.99
N ASN A 66 7.31 -20.65 7.41
CA ASN A 66 7.70 -21.36 6.20
C ASN A 66 7.28 -20.54 4.97
N CYS A 67 8.26 -19.98 4.27
CA CYS A 67 8.05 -19.29 3.01
C CYS A 67 8.67 -20.12 1.89
N GLY A 68 7.82 -20.69 1.03
CA GLY A 68 8.27 -21.43 -0.16
C GLY A 68 9.12 -22.67 0.16
N GLY A 69 8.86 -23.35 1.28
CA GLY A 69 9.61 -24.54 1.70
C GLY A 69 10.82 -24.26 2.59
N THR A 70 11.22 -23.00 2.76
CA THR A 70 12.30 -22.61 3.67
C THR A 70 11.74 -21.96 4.93
N TRP A 71 12.26 -22.34 6.10
CA TRP A 71 11.90 -21.75 7.38
C TRP A 71 12.75 -20.50 7.67
N TYR A 72 12.09 -19.41 8.00
CA TYR A 72 12.72 -18.14 8.36
C TYR A 72 12.27 -17.72 9.76
N GLN A 73 13.20 -17.18 10.55
CA GLN A 73 12.87 -16.60 11.85
C GLN A 73 12.42 -15.15 11.68
N VAL A 74 11.30 -14.79 12.30
CA VAL A 74 10.79 -13.43 12.36
C VAL A 74 11.64 -12.62 13.33
N GLN A 75 12.43 -11.68 12.83
CA GLN A 75 13.22 -10.74 13.63
C GLN A 75 12.40 -9.51 14.05
N ARG A 76 11.46 -9.09 13.20
CA ARG A 76 10.59 -7.94 13.44
C ARG A 76 9.28 -8.08 12.68
N VAL A 77 8.19 -7.74 13.38
CA VAL A 77 6.84 -7.63 12.83
C VAL A 77 6.53 -6.17 12.52
N ASN A 78 6.29 -5.83 11.26
CA ASN A 78 5.68 -4.57 10.86
C ASN A 78 4.24 -4.82 10.39
N LYS A 79 3.42 -3.77 10.36
CA LYS A 79 2.03 -3.86 9.89
C LYS A 79 1.87 -4.41 8.46
N LYS A 80 2.91 -4.29 7.62
CA LYS A 80 2.87 -4.70 6.20
C LYS A 80 3.96 -5.71 5.82
N THR A 81 4.97 -5.89 6.66
CA THR A 81 6.15 -6.70 6.32
C THR A 81 6.66 -7.43 7.55
N LEU A 82 7.17 -8.64 7.33
CA LEU A 82 7.96 -9.40 8.30
C LEU A 82 9.40 -9.43 7.81
N THR A 83 10.36 -9.31 8.72
CA THR A 83 11.81 -9.38 8.47
C THR A 83 12.48 -10.21 9.53
#